data_AF-A0A7H4MX22-F1
#
_entry.id   AF-A0A7H4MX22-F1
#
_cell.length_a   1.000
_cell.length_b   1.000
_cell.length_c   1.000
_cell.angle_alpha   90.00
_cell.angle_beta   90.00
_cell.angle_gamma   90.00
#
_symmetry.space_group_name_H-M   'P 1'
#
loop_
_entity.id
_entity.type
_entity.pdbx_description
1 polymer ?
#
loop_
_entity_poly.entity_id
_entity_poly.type
_entity_poly.pdbx_seq_one_letter_code
_entity_poly.pdbx_strand_id
1 'polypeptide(L)'
;MASGYDVTAQARLPFYQHINTSVSVEQYFGDSVDLFHSGTGYHNPVAVSVGLNYTPVPLVTVTAKHKQGESGVSQNDVGLKLNYRFGVPLKQQLAADEVAVSRSLRGSRYDSPERDNLPVVEYRQRKTLSVYLATPPWDLQPGETVQLKLQIRSLHGIKSLSWQGDTQALSLTSPIEANSTDGWTVIMPRWSSEAGASNRWHLSLVVEDKTGQRVSSNEIALALTEPLVRVPAEGVSWQHLP
;
A
#
# COMPACT_ATOMS: atom_id res chain seq x y z
N MET A 1 2.64 -0.69 14.06
CA MET A 1 2.52 -1.88 14.92
C MET A 1 1.09 -2.34 14.79
N ALA A 2 0.89 -3.64 14.53
CA ALA A 2 -0.45 -4.19 14.42
C ALA A 2 -1.04 -4.41 15.82
N SER A 3 -2.32 -4.10 16.01
CA SER A 3 -3.05 -4.47 17.24
C SER A 3 -3.48 -5.93 17.14
N GLY A 4 -3.39 -6.69 18.22
CA GLY A 4 -3.79 -8.09 18.21
C GLY A 4 -3.88 -8.71 19.60
N TYR A 5 -4.26 -9.98 19.62
CA TYR A 5 -4.35 -10.82 20.80
C TYR A 5 -3.64 -12.14 20.56
N ASP A 6 -2.95 -12.63 21.59
CA ASP A 6 -2.42 -13.98 21.63
C ASP A 6 -3.03 -14.75 22.82
N VAL A 7 -3.22 -16.05 22.62
CA VAL A 7 -3.59 -16.98 23.68
C VAL A 7 -2.69 -18.20 23.56
N THR A 8 -1.90 -18.46 24.59
CA THR A 8 -0.97 -19.60 24.64
C THR A 8 -1.32 -20.54 25.77
N ALA A 9 -1.48 -21.82 25.45
CA ALA A 9 -1.64 -22.90 26.40
C ALA A 9 -0.40 -23.82 26.36
N GLN A 10 0.13 -24.16 27.54
CA GLN A 10 1.23 -25.11 27.68
C GLN A 10 0.78 -26.33 28.47
N ALA A 11 1.10 -27.51 27.96
CA ALA A 11 0.82 -28.78 28.61
C ALA A 11 2.11 -29.53 28.90
N ARG A 12 2.13 -30.21 30.05
CA ARG A 12 3.25 -31.06 30.47
C ARG A 12 2.77 -32.49 30.57
N LEU A 13 3.60 -33.42 30.16
CA LEU A 13 3.33 -34.85 30.27
C LEU A 13 3.93 -35.38 31.57
N PRO A 14 3.14 -35.86 32.54
CA PRO A 14 3.66 -36.33 33.83
C PRO A 14 4.69 -37.47 33.70
N PHE A 15 4.52 -38.29 32.66
CA PHE A 15 5.34 -39.45 32.34
C PHE A 15 6.58 -39.12 31.48
N TYR A 16 6.64 -37.92 30.87
CA TYR A 16 7.79 -37.45 30.09
C TYR A 16 8.15 -36.02 30.50
N GLN A 17 8.88 -35.88 31.61
CA GLN A 17 9.20 -34.59 32.23
C GLN A 17 10.18 -33.73 31.43
N HIS A 18 10.89 -34.33 30.47
CA HIS A 18 11.79 -33.64 29.55
C HIS A 18 11.06 -32.98 28.38
N ILE A 19 9.77 -33.26 28.17
CA ILE A 19 9.02 -32.80 27.00
C ILE A 19 7.83 -31.94 27.45
N ASN A 20 7.71 -30.75 26.87
CA ASN A 20 6.54 -29.89 27.00
C ASN A 20 5.95 -29.61 25.63
N THR A 21 4.62 -29.54 25.57
CA THR A 21 3.89 -29.13 24.38
C THR A 21 3.24 -27.78 24.62
N SER A 22 3.07 -27.02 23.55
CA SER A 22 2.41 -25.73 23.58
C SER A 22 1.54 -25.56 22.36
N VAL A 23 0.42 -24.86 22.54
CA VAL A 23 -0.47 -24.45 21.47
C VAL A 23 -0.74 -22.97 21.66
N SER A 24 -0.49 -22.17 20.64
CA SER A 24 -0.83 -20.75 20.63
C SER A 24 -1.77 -20.42 19.48
N VAL A 25 -2.67 -19.46 19.72
CA VAL A 25 -3.51 -18.86 18.69
C VAL A 25 -3.29 -17.35 18.75
N GLU A 26 -3.00 -16.76 17.61
CA GLU A 26 -2.67 -15.36 17.47
C GLU A 26 -3.56 -14.74 16.39
N GLN A 27 -4.16 -13.59 16.69
CA GLN A 27 -4.94 -12.81 15.74
C GLN A 27 -4.52 -11.35 15.79
N TYR A 28 -4.27 -10.77 14.62
CA TYR A 28 -3.94 -9.37 14.48
C TYR A 28 -4.91 -8.68 13.52
N PHE A 29 -5.08 -7.37 13.71
CA PHE A 29 -5.99 -6.54 12.93
C PHE A 29 -5.20 -5.48 12.15
N GLY A 30 -5.53 -5.31 10.88
CA GLY A 30 -4.88 -4.38 9.96
C GLY A 30 -5.00 -4.79 8.49
N ASP A 31 -4.64 -3.88 7.59
CA ASP A 31 -4.77 -4.09 6.14
C ASP A 31 -3.60 -4.90 5.55
N SER A 32 -2.40 -4.75 6.13
CA SER A 32 -1.18 -5.41 5.66
C SER A 32 -0.26 -5.74 6.83
N VAL A 33 -0.66 -6.74 7.62
CA VAL A 33 0.05 -7.20 8.80
C VAL A 33 0.99 -8.35 8.46
N ASP A 34 2.26 -8.22 8.83
CA ASP A 34 3.28 -9.25 8.60
C ASP A 34 3.43 -10.16 9.83
N LEU A 35 2.53 -11.14 9.95
CA LEU A 35 2.48 -12.08 11.08
C LEU A 35 3.57 -13.17 11.02
N PHE A 36 4.14 -13.41 9.84
CA PHE A 36 5.13 -14.47 9.57
C PHE A 36 6.54 -13.91 9.39
N HIS A 37 6.74 -12.59 9.49
CA HIS A 37 8.00 -11.91 9.25
C HIS A 37 8.59 -12.22 7.86
N SER A 38 7.73 -12.45 6.88
CA SER A 38 8.10 -12.83 5.51
C SER A 38 8.20 -11.63 4.57
N GLY A 39 7.87 -10.42 5.05
CA GLY A 39 7.81 -9.20 4.25
C GLY A 39 6.52 -9.06 3.44
N THR A 40 5.60 -10.03 3.53
CA THR A 40 4.28 -10.00 2.89
C THR A 40 3.22 -9.73 3.95
N GLY A 41 2.52 -8.61 3.83
CA GLY A 41 1.44 -8.26 4.75
C GLY A 41 0.09 -8.86 4.35
N TYR A 42 -0.65 -9.36 5.35
CA TYR A 42 -1.96 -9.99 5.21
C TYR A 42 -3.04 -9.15 5.87
N HIS A 43 -4.28 -9.26 5.37
CA HIS A 43 -5.44 -8.58 5.97
C HIS A 43 -5.98 -9.40 7.14
N ASN A 44 -6.04 -8.81 8.33
CA ASN A 44 -6.53 -9.42 9.57
C ASN A 44 -6.06 -10.89 9.81
N PRO A 45 -4.75 -11.18 9.78
CA PRO A 45 -4.27 -12.55 9.78
C PRO A 45 -4.48 -13.25 11.12
N VAL A 46 -4.85 -14.53 11.04
CA VAL A 46 -4.88 -15.48 12.15
C VAL A 46 -3.83 -16.57 11.92
N ALA A 47 -3.16 -16.97 12.99
CA ALA A 47 -2.26 -18.11 12.97
C ALA A 47 -2.42 -19.00 14.20
N VAL A 48 -2.23 -20.29 14.00
CA VAL A 48 -2.16 -21.31 15.05
C VAL A 48 -0.74 -21.85 15.07
N SER A 49 -0.12 -21.89 16.25
CA SER A 49 1.19 -22.50 16.43
C SER A 49 1.12 -23.72 17.34
N VAL A 50 1.86 -24.76 16.98
CA VAL A 50 2.09 -25.94 17.82
C VAL A 50 3.58 -26.02 18.11
N GLY A 51 3.94 -26.07 19.38
CA GLY A 51 5.32 -26.11 19.83
C GLY A 51 5.64 -27.36 20.66
N LEU A 52 6.85 -27.86 20.49
CA LEU A 52 7.46 -28.96 21.22
C LEU A 52 8.78 -28.50 21.81
N ASN A 53 8.92 -28.63 23.12
CA ASN A 53 10.12 -28.21 23.86
C ASN A 53 10.74 -29.42 24.54
N TYR A 54 12.00 -29.72 24.24
CA TYR A 54 12.79 -30.80 24.84
C TYR A 54 13.90 -30.24 25.73
N THR A 55 13.91 -30.64 27.01
CA THR A 55 14.84 -30.15 28.04
C THR A 55 15.59 -31.33 28.66
N PRO A 56 16.76 -31.71 28.08
CA PRO A 56 17.55 -32.80 28.64
C PRO A 56 18.11 -32.48 30.03
N VAL A 57 18.49 -31.21 30.25
CA VAL A 57 19.00 -30.68 31.52
C VAL A 57 18.42 -29.28 31.75
N PRO A 58 18.29 -28.79 33.00
CA PRO A 58 17.69 -27.48 33.29
C PRO A 58 18.30 -26.32 32.50
N LEU A 59 19.61 -26.37 32.22
CA LEU A 59 20.33 -25.33 31.49
C LEU A 59 19.94 -25.22 30.01
N VAL A 60 19.50 -26.30 29.37
CA VAL A 60 19.36 -26.35 27.90
C VAL A 60 17.96 -26.79 27.50
N THR A 61 17.32 -26.03 26.62
CA THR A 61 16.04 -26.39 26.02
C THR A 61 16.10 -26.25 24.51
N VAL A 62 15.77 -27.32 23.80
CA VAL A 62 15.57 -27.32 22.35
C VAL A 62 14.09 -27.08 22.09
N THR A 63 13.75 -26.16 21.21
CA THR A 63 12.37 -25.81 20.87
C THR A 63 12.14 -26.05 19.40
N ALA A 64 11.01 -26.65 19.05
CA ALA A 64 10.53 -26.79 17.69
C ALA A 64 9.10 -26.26 17.64
N LYS A 65 8.80 -25.32 16.76
CA LYS A 65 7.48 -24.69 16.62
C LYS A 65 7.05 -24.73 15.17
N HIS A 66 5.82 -25.13 14.93
CA HIS A 66 5.17 -25.09 13.63
C HIS A 66 4.00 -24.10 13.71
N LYS A 67 4.04 -23.04 12.89
CA LYS A 67 3.01 -22.00 12.80
C LYS A 67 2.29 -22.10 11.46
N GLN A 68 0.96 -22.09 11.48
CA GLN A 68 0.09 -22.25 10.31
C GLN A 68 -0.93 -21.10 10.26
N GLY A 69 -1.09 -20.47 9.09
CA GLY A 69 -2.05 -19.38 8.85
C GLY A 69 -3.16 -19.72 7.84
N GLU A 70 -4.11 -18.79 7.68
CA GLU A 70 -5.37 -18.96 6.91
C GLU A 70 -5.22 -19.05 5.38
N SER A 71 -4.02 -18.88 4.82
CA SER A 71 -3.76 -18.92 3.36
C SER A 71 -2.72 -19.96 2.95
N GLY A 72 -2.58 -21.05 3.72
CA GLY A 72 -1.58 -22.09 3.45
C GLY A 72 -0.15 -21.68 3.79
N VAL A 73 0.04 -20.48 4.36
CA VAL A 73 1.32 -20.00 4.86
C VAL A 73 1.68 -20.79 6.10
N SER A 74 2.89 -21.35 6.12
CA SER A 74 3.41 -22.07 7.27
C SER A 74 4.85 -21.67 7.54
N GLN A 75 5.25 -21.76 8.80
CA GLN A 75 6.59 -21.46 9.26
C GLN A 75 7.03 -22.52 10.27
N ASN A 76 8.27 -22.97 10.14
CA ASN A 76 8.90 -23.90 11.06
C ASN A 76 10.06 -23.19 11.75
N ASP A 77 9.98 -23.04 13.06
CA ASP A 77 11.03 -22.43 13.87
C ASP A 77 11.70 -23.51 14.73
N VAL A 78 13.02 -23.59 14.67
CA VAL A 78 13.84 -24.43 15.57
C VAL A 78 14.77 -23.52 16.34
N GLY A 79 14.81 -23.71 17.66
CA GLY A 79 15.54 -22.84 18.57
C GLY A 79 16.30 -23.61 19.64
N LEU A 80 17.35 -22.99 20.16
CA LEU A 80 18.10 -23.43 21.32
C LEU A 80 18.02 -22.33 22.38
N LYS A 81 17.54 -22.67 23.57
CA LYS A 81 17.43 -21.79 24.72
C LYS A 81 18.39 -22.23 25.82
N LEU A 82 19.19 -21.29 26.32
CA LEU A 82 20.07 -21.48 27.47
C LEU A 82 19.47 -20.75 28.68
N ASN A 83 19.08 -21.50 29.72
CA ASN A 83 18.43 -20.98 30.92
C ASN A 83 19.41 -21.06 32.10
N TYR A 84 20.19 -20.01 32.32
CA TYR A 84 21.13 -19.95 33.44
C TYR A 84 20.46 -19.40 34.70
N ARG A 85 20.49 -20.17 35.80
CA ARG A 85 19.92 -19.78 37.09
C ARG A 85 21.02 -19.32 38.06
N PHE A 86 21.05 -18.03 38.36
CA PHE A 86 21.96 -17.48 39.37
C PHE A 86 21.62 -18.04 40.77
N GLY A 87 22.65 -18.42 41.54
CA GLY A 87 22.50 -18.98 42.89
C GLY A 87 22.27 -20.49 42.95
N VAL A 88 22.14 -21.17 41.81
CA VAL A 88 22.08 -22.65 41.74
C VAL A 88 23.44 -23.19 41.25
N PRO A 89 24.06 -24.17 41.92
CA PRO A 89 25.31 -24.77 41.46
C PRO A 89 25.20 -25.28 40.01
N LEU A 90 26.22 -25.03 39.19
CA LEU A 90 26.24 -25.44 37.78
C LEU A 90 26.00 -26.96 37.62
N LYS A 91 26.52 -27.77 38.55
CA LYS A 91 26.31 -29.22 38.57
C LYS A 91 24.83 -29.60 38.56
N GLN A 92 23.98 -28.91 39.33
CA GLN A 92 22.54 -29.15 39.37
C GLN A 92 21.85 -28.71 38.06
N GLN A 93 22.35 -27.63 37.44
CA GLN A 93 21.80 -27.14 36.17
C GLN A 93 22.14 -28.05 34.97
N LEU A 94 23.16 -28.89 35.10
CA LEU A 94 23.58 -29.89 34.12
C LEU A 94 23.12 -31.31 34.47
N ALA A 95 22.38 -31.48 35.56
CA ALA A 95 21.89 -32.78 36.00
C ALA A 95 20.48 -33.04 35.45
N ALA A 96 20.27 -34.22 34.83
CA ALA A 96 19.01 -34.55 34.16
C ALA A 96 17.86 -34.82 35.14
N ASP A 97 18.17 -35.29 36.35
CA ASP A 97 17.26 -35.51 37.47
C ASP A 97 16.67 -34.19 38.01
N GLU A 98 17.39 -33.08 37.87
CA GLU A 98 16.94 -31.75 38.31
C GLU A 98 15.92 -31.10 37.36
N VAL A 99 15.67 -31.69 36.17
CA VAL A 99 14.66 -31.17 35.23
C VAL A 99 13.28 -31.15 35.89
N ALA A 100 12.91 -32.21 36.58
CA ALA A 100 11.63 -32.34 37.30
C ALA A 100 11.40 -31.19 38.29
N VAL A 101 12.41 -30.91 39.11
CA VAL A 101 12.38 -29.90 40.16
C VAL A 101 12.34 -28.50 39.55
N SER A 102 13.16 -28.27 38.51
CA SER A 102 13.24 -26.98 37.82
C SER A 102 11.91 -26.56 37.18
N ARG A 103 11.10 -27.54 36.74
CA ARG A 103 9.80 -27.38 36.07
C ARG A 103 8.59 -27.37 37.02
N SER A 104 8.79 -27.66 38.31
CA SER A 104 7.74 -27.56 39.33
C SER A 104 7.26 -26.11 39.49
N LEU A 105 6.06 -25.88 40.04
CA LEU A 105 5.55 -24.53 40.31
C LEU A 105 6.54 -23.68 41.15
N ARG A 106 7.23 -24.31 42.10
CA ARG A 106 8.25 -23.64 42.93
C ARG A 106 9.51 -23.31 42.13
N GLY A 107 9.85 -24.17 41.17
CA GLY A 107 11.01 -24.04 40.29
C GLY A 107 10.79 -23.03 39.17
N SER A 108 9.57 -22.91 38.63
CA SER A 108 9.22 -22.02 37.52
C SER A 108 8.94 -20.58 37.94
N ARG A 109 9.00 -20.26 39.24
CA ARG A 109 8.72 -18.90 39.76
C ARG A 109 9.67 -17.81 39.22
N TYR A 110 10.81 -18.22 38.68
CA TYR A 110 11.81 -17.33 38.09
C TYR A 110 11.91 -17.47 36.57
N ASP A 111 11.04 -18.27 35.95
CA ASP A 111 11.03 -18.38 34.51
C ASP A 111 10.50 -17.07 33.91
N SER A 112 11.08 -16.66 32.77
CA SER A 112 10.62 -15.48 32.05
C SER A 112 9.15 -15.63 31.63
N PRO A 113 8.39 -14.52 31.52
CA PRO A 113 7.05 -14.56 30.94
C PRO A 113 7.06 -15.20 29.56
N GLU A 114 6.06 -16.04 29.28
CA GLU A 114 5.84 -16.59 27.95
C GLU A 114 5.14 -15.53 27.09
N ARG A 115 5.88 -14.93 26.16
CA ARG A 115 5.39 -13.92 25.20
C ARG A 115 6.24 -13.97 23.94
N ASP A 116 5.67 -13.57 22.81
CA ASP A 116 6.47 -13.17 21.67
C ASP A 116 7.10 -11.80 21.95
N ASN A 117 8.43 -11.72 21.86
CA ASN A 117 9.16 -10.48 22.10
C ASN A 117 9.39 -9.68 20.81
N LEU A 118 9.05 -10.26 19.65
CA LEU A 118 9.16 -9.58 18.37
C LEU A 118 7.85 -8.82 18.08
N PRO A 119 7.92 -7.50 17.85
CA PRO A 119 6.73 -6.73 17.54
C PRO A 119 6.21 -7.08 16.15
N VAL A 120 4.93 -7.44 16.05
CA VAL A 120 4.26 -7.61 14.76
C VAL A 120 3.99 -6.25 14.11
N VAL A 121 4.44 -6.12 12.87
CA VAL A 121 4.37 -4.86 12.11
C VAL A 121 3.22 -4.89 11.09
N GLU A 122 2.64 -3.72 10.88
CA GLU A 122 1.69 -3.47 9.80
C GLU A 122 2.35 -2.48 8.84
N TYR A 123 2.29 -2.78 7.55
CA TYR A 123 2.78 -1.93 6.49
C TYR A 123 1.62 -1.10 5.91
N ARG A 124 1.87 0.20 5.67
CA ARG A 124 0.90 1.06 4.98
C ARG A 124 1.61 1.87 3.92
N GLN A 125 1.25 1.66 2.66
CA GLN A 125 1.73 2.50 1.58
C GLN A 125 1.10 3.89 1.71
N ARG A 126 1.93 4.92 1.93
CA ARG A 126 1.48 6.31 1.90
C ARG A 126 1.35 6.75 0.44
N LYS A 127 0.24 7.40 0.10
CA LYS A 127 0.08 8.07 -1.20
C LYS A 127 1.05 9.25 -1.26
N THR A 128 2.17 9.05 -1.94
CA THR A 128 3.29 10.01 -2.06
C THR A 128 3.15 10.93 -3.25
N LEU A 129 2.34 10.54 -4.24
CA LEU A 129 2.04 11.30 -5.45
C LEU A 129 0.56 11.14 -5.81
N SER A 130 -0.14 12.25 -6.03
CA SER A 130 -1.50 12.28 -6.57
C SER A 130 -1.67 13.45 -7.53
N VAL A 131 -2.41 13.23 -8.62
CA VAL A 131 -2.55 14.17 -9.72
C VAL A 131 -4.03 14.27 -10.08
N TYR A 132 -4.53 15.49 -10.22
CA TYR A 132 -5.86 15.77 -10.72
C TYR A 132 -5.81 16.92 -11.72
N LEU A 133 -6.49 16.76 -12.85
CA LEU A 133 -6.61 17.76 -13.89
C LEU A 133 -8.03 18.34 -13.85
N ALA A 134 -8.14 19.64 -13.60
CA ALA A 134 -9.43 20.30 -13.53
C ALA A 134 -10.09 20.34 -14.90
N THR A 135 -11.36 19.94 -14.97
CA THR A 135 -12.17 20.07 -16.18
C THR A 135 -12.45 21.55 -16.46
N PRO A 136 -12.07 22.09 -17.62
CA PRO A 136 -12.40 23.46 -18.01
C PRO A 136 -13.90 23.63 -18.30
N PRO A 137 -14.39 24.88 -18.45
CA PRO A 137 -15.81 25.14 -18.72
C PRO A 137 -16.30 24.45 -20.02
N TRP A 138 -17.61 24.18 -20.09
CA TRP A 138 -18.22 23.37 -21.15
C TRP A 138 -18.55 24.14 -22.44
N ASP A 139 -18.39 25.46 -22.45
CA ASP A 139 -18.77 26.37 -23.55
C ASP A 139 -17.56 26.88 -24.36
N LEU A 140 -16.60 25.99 -24.64
CA LEU A 140 -15.35 26.34 -25.30
C LEU A 140 -15.59 26.87 -26.72
N GLN A 141 -14.99 28.02 -27.03
CA GLN A 141 -15.08 28.64 -28.35
C GLN A 141 -13.88 28.27 -29.24
N PRO A 142 -14.08 28.19 -30.57
CA PRO A 142 -12.96 27.98 -31.50
C PRO A 142 -11.90 29.07 -31.37
N GLY A 143 -10.62 28.69 -31.22
CA GLY A 143 -9.50 29.62 -31.03
C GLY A 143 -9.34 30.19 -29.62
N GLU A 144 -10.19 29.81 -28.67
CA GLU A 144 -10.06 30.21 -27.27
C GLU A 144 -8.80 29.60 -26.62
N THR A 145 -8.12 30.39 -25.78
CA THR A 145 -7.00 29.89 -24.97
C THR A 145 -7.52 29.54 -23.57
N VAL A 146 -7.50 28.25 -23.25
CA VAL A 146 -8.02 27.71 -22.00
C VAL A 146 -6.87 27.42 -21.04
N GLN A 147 -6.95 27.92 -19.82
CA GLN A 147 -5.98 27.59 -18.77
C GLN A 147 -6.26 26.20 -18.19
N LEU A 148 -5.27 25.33 -18.21
CA LEU A 148 -5.33 24.01 -17.60
C LEU A 148 -4.82 24.10 -16.16
N LYS A 149 -5.69 23.83 -15.19
CA LYS A 149 -5.34 23.86 -13.76
C LYS A 149 -5.01 22.45 -13.28
N LEU A 150 -3.77 22.27 -12.83
CA LEU A 150 -3.26 20.99 -12.36
C LEU A 150 -3.18 20.98 -10.84
N GLN A 151 -3.83 20.03 -10.20
CA GLN A 151 -3.77 19.82 -8.75
C GLN A 151 -2.87 18.62 -8.46
N ILE A 152 -1.59 18.89 -8.22
CA ILE A 152 -0.58 17.87 -7.93
C ILE A 152 -0.20 17.94 -6.46
N ARG A 153 -0.20 16.79 -5.78
CA ARG A 153 0.42 16.63 -4.46
C ARG A 153 1.55 15.62 -4.60
N SER A 154 2.77 16.05 -4.33
CA SER A 154 3.97 15.21 -4.35
C SER A 154 4.78 15.45 -3.08
N LEU A 155 5.27 14.38 -2.46
CA LEU A 155 6.19 14.45 -1.32
C LEU A 155 7.65 14.65 -1.73
N HIS A 156 8.07 14.18 -2.91
CA HIS A 156 9.49 14.23 -3.33
C HIS A 156 9.77 15.23 -4.46
N GLY A 157 8.74 15.94 -4.92
CA GLY A 157 8.83 17.03 -5.89
C GLY A 157 8.79 16.55 -7.35
N ILE A 158 8.15 17.34 -8.22
CA ILE A 158 7.92 16.94 -9.61
C ILE A 158 9.23 16.94 -10.41
N LYS A 159 9.46 15.87 -11.18
CA LYS A 159 10.59 15.76 -12.11
C LYS A 159 10.16 16.12 -13.53
N SER A 160 9.05 15.56 -14.01
CA SER A 160 8.52 15.86 -15.34
C SER A 160 7.01 15.70 -15.41
N LEU A 161 6.42 16.43 -16.37
CA LEU A 161 5.02 16.40 -16.73
C LEU A 161 4.92 15.96 -18.20
N SER A 162 4.06 14.99 -18.51
CA SER A 162 3.82 14.53 -19.88
C SER A 162 2.32 14.45 -20.17
N TRP A 163 1.91 15.08 -21.26
CA TRP A 163 0.51 15.07 -21.70
C TRP A 163 0.21 13.84 -22.55
N GLN A 164 -0.98 13.28 -22.38
CA GLN A 164 -1.50 12.12 -23.11
C GLN A 164 -2.91 12.38 -23.65
N GLY A 165 -3.32 11.60 -24.65
CA GLY A 165 -4.58 11.77 -25.37
C GLY A 165 -4.37 12.45 -26.72
N ASP A 166 -5.28 13.34 -27.10
CA ASP A 166 -5.31 13.99 -28.42
C ASP A 166 -4.36 15.20 -28.51
N THR A 167 -3.14 15.04 -27.99
CA THR A 167 -2.13 16.10 -27.88
C THR A 167 -1.59 16.60 -29.22
N GLN A 168 -1.78 15.84 -30.32
CA GLN A 168 -1.40 16.26 -31.67
C GLN A 168 -2.40 17.23 -32.29
N ALA A 169 -3.68 17.07 -31.97
CA ALA A 169 -4.75 17.94 -32.49
C ALA A 169 -4.88 19.22 -31.66
N LEU A 170 -4.45 19.18 -30.39
CA LEU A 170 -4.49 20.30 -29.46
C LEU A 170 -3.15 21.04 -29.44
N SER A 171 -3.19 22.38 -29.52
CA SER A 171 -1.99 23.20 -29.38
C SER A 171 -1.74 23.50 -27.89
N LEU A 172 -0.93 22.66 -27.25
CA LEU A 172 -0.53 22.83 -25.85
C LEU A 172 0.63 23.82 -25.74
N THR A 173 0.48 24.81 -24.86
CA THR A 173 1.53 25.79 -24.55
C THR A 173 2.09 25.51 -23.15
N SER A 174 3.39 25.24 -23.10
CA SER A 174 4.12 25.03 -21.85
C SER A 174 4.42 26.36 -21.15
N PRO A 175 4.37 26.42 -19.82
CA PRO A 175 5.00 27.49 -19.05
C PRO A 175 6.53 27.47 -19.21
N ILE A 176 7.19 28.53 -18.74
CA ILE A 176 8.66 28.71 -18.80
C ILE A 176 9.39 27.49 -18.24
N GLU A 177 8.88 26.94 -17.13
CA GLU A 177 9.35 25.70 -16.54
C GLU A 177 8.37 24.58 -16.86
N ALA A 178 8.74 23.64 -17.73
CA ALA A 178 7.85 22.55 -18.17
C ALA A 178 7.44 21.57 -17.05
N ASN A 179 8.00 21.67 -15.85
CA ASN A 179 7.59 20.93 -14.66
C ASN A 179 6.68 21.74 -13.71
N SER A 180 6.36 22.99 -14.06
CA SER A 180 5.45 23.84 -13.30
C SER A 180 4.04 23.27 -13.31
N THR A 181 3.38 23.31 -12.15
CA THR A 181 1.97 22.96 -11.99
C THR A 181 1.02 24.05 -12.49
N ASP A 182 1.54 25.26 -12.72
CA ASP A 182 0.76 26.42 -13.13
C ASP A 182 1.26 26.97 -14.46
N GLY A 183 0.34 27.55 -15.24
CA GLY A 183 0.66 28.26 -16.49
C GLY A 183 0.55 27.42 -17.76
N TRP A 184 0.09 26.18 -17.68
CA TRP A 184 -0.28 25.40 -18.86
C TRP A 184 -1.55 25.95 -19.50
N THR A 185 -1.52 26.13 -20.82
CA THR A 185 -2.69 26.53 -21.60
C THR A 185 -2.85 25.66 -22.83
N VAL A 186 -4.08 25.53 -23.30
CA VAL A 186 -4.40 24.88 -24.58
C VAL A 186 -5.15 25.86 -25.46
N ILE A 187 -4.75 25.96 -26.73
CA ILE A 187 -5.47 26.75 -27.73
C ILE A 187 -6.42 25.80 -28.47
N MET A 188 -7.70 26.11 -28.41
CA MET A 188 -8.73 25.30 -29.04
C MET A 188 -8.64 25.38 -30.57
N PRO A 189 -8.73 24.24 -31.29
CA PRO A 189 -8.69 24.22 -32.74
C PRO A 189 -9.92 24.89 -33.35
N ARG A 190 -9.88 25.11 -34.67
CA ARG A 190 -11.02 25.65 -35.41
C ARG A 190 -12.15 24.63 -35.47
N TRP A 191 -13.40 25.10 -35.50
CA TRP A 191 -14.57 24.26 -35.72
C TRP A 191 -14.50 23.59 -37.10
N SER A 192 -14.70 22.27 -37.15
CA SER A 192 -14.89 21.53 -38.39
C SER A 192 -16.37 21.21 -38.61
N SER A 193 -16.90 21.61 -39.77
CA SER A 193 -18.27 21.31 -40.21
C SER A 193 -18.34 20.07 -41.12
N GLU A 194 -17.28 19.28 -41.20
CA GLU A 194 -17.26 18.05 -41.99
C GLU A 194 -18.22 17.01 -41.41
N ALA A 195 -18.88 16.23 -42.28
CA ALA A 195 -19.81 15.20 -41.86
C ALA A 195 -19.08 14.13 -41.02
N GLY A 196 -19.37 14.08 -39.72
CA GLY A 196 -18.74 13.16 -38.76
C GLY A 196 -17.63 13.76 -37.88
N ALA A 197 -17.34 15.06 -38.00
CA ALA A 197 -16.40 15.73 -37.11
C ALA A 197 -16.93 15.75 -35.65
N SER A 198 -16.18 15.18 -34.71
CA SER A 198 -16.57 15.08 -33.31
C SER A 198 -16.39 16.39 -32.54
N ASN A 199 -15.48 17.27 -32.99
CA ASN A 199 -15.05 18.51 -32.32
C ASN A 199 -14.83 18.34 -30.80
N ARG A 200 -14.33 17.16 -30.41
CA ARG A 200 -14.12 16.73 -29.04
C ARG A 200 -12.77 16.03 -28.91
N TRP A 201 -12.01 16.42 -27.91
CA TRP A 201 -10.66 15.93 -27.64
C TRP A 201 -10.52 15.48 -26.20
N HIS A 202 -9.77 14.41 -25.97
CA HIS A 202 -9.48 13.88 -24.65
C HIS A 202 -8.05 14.20 -24.25
N LEU A 203 -7.89 14.61 -22.99
CA LEU A 203 -6.61 15.02 -22.46
C LEU A 203 -6.41 14.44 -21.06
N SER A 204 -5.23 13.91 -20.80
CA SER A 204 -4.79 13.49 -19.48
C SER A 204 -3.31 13.84 -19.29
N LEU A 205 -2.85 13.78 -18.04
CA LEU A 205 -1.50 14.13 -17.64
C LEU A 205 -0.86 12.98 -16.88
N VAL A 206 0.39 12.66 -17.20
CA VAL A 206 1.25 11.79 -16.40
C VAL A 206 2.34 12.61 -15.73
N VAL A 207 2.51 12.40 -14.42
CA VAL A 207 3.52 13.07 -13.60
C VAL A 207 4.54 12.04 -13.15
N GLU A 208 5.81 12.36 -13.33
CA GLU A 208 6.94 11.63 -12.76
C GLU A 208 7.52 12.41 -11.58
N ASP A 209 7.61 11.77 -10.41
CA ASP A 209 8.30 12.31 -9.23
C ASP A 209 9.81 12.06 -9.34
N LYS A 210 10.64 12.77 -8.56
CA LYS A 210 12.11 12.61 -8.53
C LYS A 210 12.57 11.20 -8.12
N THR A 211 11.71 10.44 -7.46
CA THR A 211 11.93 9.03 -7.11
C THR A 211 11.61 8.05 -8.26
N GLY A 212 11.11 8.54 -9.40
CA GLY A 212 10.74 7.73 -10.57
C GLY A 212 9.32 7.17 -10.53
N GLN A 213 8.52 7.48 -9.49
CA GLN A 213 7.11 7.11 -9.43
C GLN A 213 6.31 7.87 -10.50
N ARG A 214 5.48 7.17 -11.28
CA ARG A 214 4.60 7.75 -12.30
C ARG A 214 3.14 7.57 -11.95
N VAL A 215 2.35 8.63 -12.03
CA VAL A 215 0.89 8.61 -11.78
C VAL A 215 0.18 9.42 -12.88
N SER A 216 -0.92 8.87 -13.41
CA SER A 216 -1.80 9.56 -14.36
C SER A 216 -2.93 10.31 -13.65
N SER A 217 -3.35 11.43 -14.22
CA SER A 217 -4.53 12.18 -13.81
C SER A 217 -5.82 11.49 -14.26
N ASN A 218 -6.96 12.06 -13.86
CA ASN A 218 -8.22 11.86 -14.56
C ASN A 218 -8.13 12.38 -16.00
N GLU A 219 -8.94 11.79 -16.87
CA GLU A 219 -9.14 12.25 -18.24
C GLU A 219 -10.20 13.37 -18.27
N ILE A 220 -9.94 14.41 -19.05
CA ILE A 220 -10.91 15.47 -19.34
C ILE A 220 -11.27 15.43 -20.82
N ALA A 221 -12.49 15.87 -21.15
CA ALA A 221 -12.93 16.04 -22.52
C ALA A 221 -13.14 17.53 -22.81
N LEU A 222 -12.46 18.03 -23.84
CA LEU A 222 -12.62 19.38 -24.39
C LEU A 222 -13.57 19.28 -25.58
N ALA A 223 -14.74 19.90 -25.51
CA ALA A 223 -15.71 19.91 -26.60
C ALA A 223 -15.97 21.36 -27.02
N LEU A 224 -15.90 21.64 -28.32
CA LEU A 224 -16.24 22.96 -28.86
C LEU A 224 -17.75 23.14 -28.93
N THR A 225 -18.17 24.39 -28.71
CA THR A 225 -19.54 24.81 -29.01
C THR A 225 -19.64 25.21 -30.48
N GLU A 226 -20.75 24.84 -31.14
CA GLU A 226 -21.00 25.21 -32.52
C GLU A 226 -21.12 26.74 -32.67
N PRO A 227 -20.32 27.37 -33.56
CA PRO A 227 -20.39 28.81 -33.76
C PRO A 227 -21.69 29.21 -34.46
N LEU A 228 -22.35 30.26 -33.97
CA LEU A 228 -23.55 30.82 -34.60
C LEU A 228 -23.18 31.49 -35.94
N VAL A 229 -23.40 30.80 -37.05
CA VAL A 229 -23.20 31.37 -38.39
C VAL A 229 -24.40 32.27 -38.73
N ARG A 230 -24.17 33.60 -38.81
CA ARG A 230 -25.13 34.49 -39.49
C ARG A 230 -25.00 34.29 -40.99
N VAL A 231 -26.01 33.67 -41.59
CA VAL A 231 -26.15 33.66 -43.06
C VAL A 231 -26.55 35.08 -43.49
N PRO A 232 -25.75 35.82 -44.28
CA PRO A 232 -26.22 37.05 -44.89
C PRO A 232 -27.32 36.69 -45.89
N ALA A 233 -28.49 37.31 -45.76
CA ALA A 233 -29.58 37.13 -46.72
C ALA A 233 -29.09 37.58 -48.10
N GLU A 234 -29.01 36.65 -49.05
CA GLU A 234 -28.75 36.98 -50.45
C GLU A 234 -29.82 37.97 -50.96
N GLY A 235 -29.37 38.93 -51.76
CA GLY A 235 -30.06 40.18 -52.02
C GLY A 235 -31.46 40.02 -52.61
N VAL A 236 -32.44 40.62 -51.93
CA VAL A 236 -33.72 40.97 -52.54
C VAL A 236 -33.51 42.24 -53.36
N SER A 237 -33.31 42.10 -54.67
CA SER A 237 -33.37 43.22 -55.60
C SER A 237 -34.84 43.57 -55.86
N TRP A 238 -35.31 44.69 -55.29
CA TRP A 238 -36.61 45.24 -55.66
C TRP A 238 -36.47 45.94 -57.02
N GLN A 239 -36.93 45.29 -58.08
CA GLN A 239 -37.19 45.97 -59.35
C GLN A 239 -38.35 46.94 -59.16
N HIS A 240 -38.05 48.24 -59.11
CA HIS A 240 -39.05 49.28 -59.30
C HIS A 240 -39.42 49.33 -60.79
N LEU A 241 -40.66 48.97 -61.12
CA LEU A 241 -41.28 49.31 -62.40
C LEU A 241 -42.32 50.43 -62.17
N PRO A 242 -42.22 51.58 -62.85
CA PRO A 242 -43.31 52.53 -63.00
C PRO A 242 -44.36 52.06 -64.02
#